data_AF-A0A061M608-F1
#
_entry.id   AF-A0A061M608-F1
#
_cell.length_a   1.000
_cell.length_b   1.000
_cell.length_c   1.000
_cell.angle_alpha   90.00
_cell.angle_beta   90.00
_cell.angle_gamma   90.00
#
_symmetry.space_group_name_H-M   'P 1'
#
loop_
_entity.id
_entity.type
_entity.pdbx_description
1 polymer ?
#
loop_
_entity_poly.entity_id
_entity_poly.type
_entity_poly.pdbx_seq_one_letter_code
_entity_poly.pdbx_strand_id
1 'polypeptide(L)'
;MDVASDGLNLAQASKLRLVKDMRERSALRELSNMEARRQIAVAALQRASEILKGADNRRAKAEAELYQELASLEMMSVTELDRRCQLVLGRLAAEIESARLAREQARVAHEQAQRAVNEARTIWAERSAASQKWQEIEGDVQRTTAARSEFAAEIDADDEVLLRYQGGSRSQTVDGSN
;
A
#
# COMPACT_ATOMS: atom_id res chain seq x y z
N MET A 1 11.56 -12.95 -14.15
CA MET A 1 12.11 -14.31 -14.01
C MET A 1 10.98 -15.28 -14.30
N ASP A 2 11.06 -16.01 -15.39
CA ASP A 2 10.20 -17.17 -15.64
C ASP A 2 10.78 -18.38 -14.93
N VAL A 3 9.98 -19.01 -14.08
CA VAL A 3 10.33 -20.26 -13.43
C VAL A 3 9.57 -21.34 -14.18
N ALA A 4 10.30 -22.18 -14.90
CA ALA A 4 9.72 -23.35 -15.55
C ALA A 4 9.20 -24.31 -14.46
N SER A 5 7.95 -24.77 -14.59
CA SER A 5 7.29 -25.63 -13.63
C SER A 5 7.86 -27.06 -13.57
N ASP A 6 8.71 -27.44 -14.54
CA ASP A 6 9.07 -28.83 -14.82
C ASP A 6 9.90 -29.54 -13.73
N GLY A 7 10.41 -28.82 -12.73
CA GLY A 7 11.23 -29.39 -11.65
C GLY A 7 10.68 -29.21 -10.23
N LEU A 8 9.53 -28.55 -10.06
CA LEU A 8 8.99 -28.24 -8.73
C LEU A 8 8.04 -29.34 -8.24
N ASN A 9 8.27 -29.83 -7.03
CA ASN A 9 7.27 -30.66 -6.34
C ASN A 9 6.23 -29.78 -5.61
N LEU A 10 5.07 -30.36 -5.29
CA LEU A 10 3.96 -29.63 -4.66
C LEU A 10 4.39 -28.95 -3.34
N ALA A 11 5.15 -29.65 -2.51
CA ALA A 11 5.63 -29.10 -1.24
C ALA A 11 6.55 -27.87 -1.41
N GLN A 12 7.39 -27.84 -2.46
CA GLN A 12 8.24 -26.70 -2.79
C GLN A 12 7.40 -25.53 -3.33
N ALA A 13 6.44 -25.80 -4.22
CA ALA A 13 5.54 -24.79 -4.76
C ALA A 13 4.72 -24.11 -3.64
N SER A 14 4.15 -24.88 -2.72
CA SER A 14 3.40 -24.36 -1.57
C SER A 14 4.27 -23.51 -0.63
N LYS A 15 5.51 -23.92 -0.35
CA LYS A 15 6.45 -23.13 0.46
C LYS A 15 6.78 -21.80 -0.20
N LEU A 16 7.02 -21.81 -1.52
CA LEU A 16 7.34 -20.59 -2.26
C LEU A 16 6.13 -19.65 -2.33
N ARG A 17 4.92 -20.17 -2.55
CA ARG A 17 3.67 -19.39 -2.47
C ARG A 17 3.55 -18.72 -1.11
N LEU A 18 3.70 -19.47 -0.01
CA LEU A 18 3.61 -18.91 1.35
C LEU A 18 4.56 -17.72 1.54
N VAL A 19 5.80 -17.81 1.05
CA VAL A 19 6.76 -16.71 1.12
C VAL A 19 6.30 -15.50 0.30
N LYS A 20 5.66 -15.69 -0.86
CA LYS A 20 5.08 -14.58 -1.65
C LYS A 20 3.92 -13.93 -0.93
N ASP A 21 2.98 -14.72 -0.39
CA ASP A 21 1.83 -14.24 0.38
C ASP A 21 2.29 -13.43 1.61
N MET A 22 3.36 -13.87 2.28
CA MET A 22 3.95 -13.12 3.40
C MET A 22 4.53 -11.77 2.95
N ARG A 23 5.21 -11.73 1.80
CA ARG A 23 5.77 -10.48 1.25
C ARG A 23 4.68 -9.51 0.78
N GLU A 24 3.63 -10.02 0.14
CA GLU A 24 2.46 -9.24 -0.24
C GLU A 24 1.77 -8.63 0.98
N ARG A 25 1.48 -9.43 2.01
CA ARG A 25 0.89 -8.94 3.27
C ARG A 25 1.78 -7.92 3.97
N SER A 26 3.10 -8.07 3.89
CA SER A 26 4.03 -7.07 4.41
C SER A 26 3.94 -5.76 3.62
N ALA A 27 3.94 -5.82 2.29
CA ALA A 27 3.82 -4.66 1.42
C ALA A 27 2.47 -3.94 1.63
N LEU A 28 1.39 -4.68 1.83
CA LEU A 28 0.06 -4.12 2.13
C LEU A 28 0.05 -3.38 3.48
N ARG A 29 0.71 -3.92 4.51
CA ARG A 29 0.86 -3.23 5.80
C ARG A 29 1.66 -1.93 5.67
N GLU A 30 2.75 -1.94 4.91
CA GLU A 30 3.53 -0.74 4.62
C GLU A 30 2.70 0.30 3.86
N LEU A 31 1.95 -0.12 2.84
CA LEU A 31 1.04 0.75 2.11
C LEU A 31 0.03 1.42 3.04
N SER A 32 -0.62 0.65 3.92
CA SER A 32 -1.56 1.19 4.91
C SER A 32 -0.91 2.20 5.86
N ASN A 33 0.33 1.93 6.33
CA ASN A 33 1.09 2.87 7.15
C ASN A 33 1.39 4.17 6.40
N MET A 34 1.82 4.10 5.15
CA MET A 34 2.06 5.29 4.32
C MET A 34 0.78 6.07 4.06
N GLU A 35 -0.35 5.40 3.85
CA GLU A 35 -1.65 6.06 3.68
C GLU A 35 -2.10 6.80 4.96
N ALA A 36 -1.87 6.20 6.14
CA ALA A 36 -2.13 6.86 7.41
C ALA A 36 -1.25 8.11 7.60
N ARG A 37 0.05 8.02 7.28
CA ARG A 37 0.97 9.18 7.31
C ARG A 37 0.51 10.27 6.35
N ARG A 38 0.04 9.90 5.15
CA ARG A 38 -0.52 10.86 4.18
C ARG A 38 -1.75 11.57 4.74
N GLN A 39 -2.65 10.87 5.41
CA GLN A 39 -3.83 11.48 6.05
C GLN A 39 -3.42 12.48 7.15
N ILE A 40 -2.41 12.14 7.97
CA ILE A 40 -1.85 13.05 8.97
C ILE A 40 -1.29 14.31 8.30
N ALA A 41 -0.56 14.16 7.19
CA ALA A 41 0.01 15.29 6.46
C ALA A 41 -1.07 16.17 5.80
N VAL A 42 -2.15 15.58 5.28
CA VAL A 42 -3.33 16.33 4.78
C VAL A 42 -3.96 17.14 5.91
N ALA A 43 -4.20 16.54 7.07
CA ALA A 43 -4.77 17.22 8.22
C ALA A 43 -3.84 18.34 8.74
N ALA A 44 -2.52 18.15 8.70
CA ALA A 44 -1.55 19.19 9.03
C ALA A 44 -1.61 20.36 8.04
N LEU A 45 -1.67 20.09 6.74
CA LEU A 45 -1.77 21.13 5.71
C LEU A 45 -3.08 21.92 5.82
N GLN A 46 -4.19 21.25 6.11
CA GLN A 46 -5.47 21.91 6.32
C GLN A 46 -5.42 22.85 7.54
N ARG A 47 -4.92 22.36 8.68
CA ARG A 47 -4.74 23.18 9.88
C ARG A 47 -3.82 24.38 9.64
N ALA A 48 -2.70 24.19 8.95
CA ALA A 48 -1.79 25.29 8.63
C ALA A 48 -2.44 26.34 7.71
N SER A 49 -3.31 25.90 6.79
CA SER A 49 -4.08 26.80 5.92
C SER A 49 -5.13 27.59 6.70
N GLU A 50 -5.80 26.95 7.66
CA GLU A 50 -6.74 27.62 8.57
C GLU A 50 -6.05 28.65 9.47
N ILE A 51 -4.88 28.31 10.01
CA ILE A 51 -4.06 29.25 10.80
C ILE A 51 -3.66 30.47 9.97
N LEU A 52 -3.18 30.26 8.74
CA LEU A 52 -2.83 31.36 7.84
C LEU A 52 -4.02 32.27 7.57
N LYS A 53 -5.18 31.69 7.23
CA LYS A 53 -6.42 32.45 7.05
C LYS A 53 -6.83 33.21 8.31
N GLY A 54 -6.65 32.61 9.48
CA GLY A 54 -6.89 33.27 10.78
C GLY A 54 -5.96 34.46 11.02
N ALA A 55 -4.67 34.34 10.66
CA ALA A 55 -3.71 35.43 10.73
C ALA A 55 -4.05 36.58 9.78
N ASP A 56 -4.42 36.27 8.53
CA ASP A 56 -4.86 37.27 7.55
C ASP A 56 -6.14 38.01 8.03
N ASN A 57 -7.11 37.29 8.59
CA ASN A 57 -8.31 37.90 9.16
C ASN A 57 -8.01 38.83 10.34
N ARG A 58 -7.07 38.44 11.23
CA ARG A 58 -6.64 39.31 12.33
C ARG A 58 -5.96 40.57 11.81
N ARG A 59 -5.16 40.47 10.74
CA ARG A 59 -4.58 41.62 10.06
C ARG A 59 -5.66 42.55 9.52
N ALA A 60 -6.62 42.04 8.76
CA ALA A 60 -7.70 42.85 8.20
C ALA A 60 -8.52 43.56 9.28
N LYS A 61 -8.81 42.86 10.39
CA LYS A 61 -9.52 43.44 11.54
C LYS A 61 -8.70 44.56 12.21
N ALA A 62 -7.42 44.32 12.45
CA ALA A 62 -6.54 45.32 13.04
C ALA A 62 -6.37 46.56 12.14
N GLU A 63 -6.25 46.36 10.82
CA GLU A 63 -6.22 47.47 9.86
C GLU A 63 -7.51 48.29 9.91
N ALA A 64 -8.68 47.65 9.96
CA ALA A 64 -9.97 48.34 10.07
C ALA A 64 -10.10 49.14 11.38
N GLU A 65 -9.69 48.57 12.51
CA GLU A 65 -9.67 49.25 13.82
C GLU A 65 -8.76 50.49 13.79
N LEU A 66 -7.55 50.38 13.20
CA LEU A 66 -6.62 51.50 13.06
C LEU A 66 -7.18 52.61 12.15
N TYR A 67 -7.87 52.25 11.06
CA TYR A 67 -8.55 53.24 10.20
C TYR A 67 -9.69 53.95 10.93
N GLN A 68 -10.42 53.24 11.78
CA GLN A 68 -11.48 53.83 12.61
C GLN A 68 -10.89 54.81 13.62
N GLU A 69 -9.79 54.45 14.28
CA GLU A 69 -9.07 55.33 15.22
C GLU A 69 -8.54 56.60 14.54
N LEU A 70 -7.99 56.46 13.32
CA LEU A 70 -7.59 57.58 12.46
C LEU A 70 -8.75 58.54 12.16
N ALA A 71 -9.94 58.00 11.89
CA ALA A 71 -11.14 58.80 11.60
C ALA A 71 -11.66 59.54 12.84
N SER A 72 -11.45 58.97 14.04
CA SER A 72 -11.82 59.57 15.33
C SER A 72 -10.68 60.40 15.95
N LEU A 73 -10.23 61.43 15.22
CA LEU A 73 -9.10 62.34 15.52
C LEU A 73 -9.07 62.98 16.93
N GLU A 74 -10.10 62.79 17.77
CA GLU A 74 -10.19 63.35 19.12
C GLU A 74 -9.34 62.62 20.18
N MET A 75 -8.86 61.39 19.94
CA MET A 75 -8.23 60.59 21.01
C MET A 75 -6.70 60.54 21.04
N MET A 76 -5.97 60.77 19.92
CA MET A 76 -4.54 60.46 19.86
C MET A 76 -3.74 61.38 18.93
N SER A 77 -2.45 61.60 19.25
CA SER A 77 -1.53 62.30 18.35
C SER A 77 -1.15 61.43 17.14
N VAL A 78 -0.90 62.05 15.98
CA VAL A 78 -0.53 61.36 14.73
C VAL A 78 0.72 60.49 14.90
N THR A 79 1.70 60.95 15.69
CA THR A 79 2.95 60.22 15.94
C THR A 79 2.75 58.98 16.81
N GLU A 80 1.84 59.04 17.78
CA GLU A 80 1.50 57.90 18.63
C GLU A 80 0.73 56.84 17.84
N LEU A 81 -0.18 57.28 16.97
CA LEU A 81 -0.92 56.42 16.07
C LEU A 81 -0.02 55.72 15.05
N ASP A 82 0.92 56.43 14.43
CA ASP A 82 1.93 55.85 13.54
C ASP A 82 2.77 54.78 14.25
N ARG A 83 3.25 55.07 15.47
CA ARG A 83 4.01 54.10 16.27
C ARG A 83 3.19 52.84 16.57
N ARG A 84 1.90 53.00 16.91
CA ARG A 84 1.00 51.88 17.18
C ARG A 84 0.74 51.06 15.92
N CYS A 85 0.50 51.70 14.78
CA CYS A 85 0.35 51.06 13.47
C CYS A 85 1.57 50.19 13.16
N GLN A 86 2.78 50.74 13.27
CA GLN A 86 4.01 50.01 12.99
C GLN A 86 4.18 48.78 13.89
N LEU A 87 3.87 48.89 15.18
CA LEU A 87 3.98 47.78 16.13
C LEU A 87 2.96 46.67 15.84
N VAL A 88 1.68 47.03 15.68
CA VAL A 88 0.59 46.07 15.48
C VAL A 88 0.73 45.37 14.12
N LEU A 89 0.92 46.13 13.05
CA LEU A 89 1.07 45.58 11.71
C LEU A 89 2.38 44.81 11.57
N GLY A 90 3.47 45.25 12.21
CA GLY A 90 4.74 44.54 12.24
C GLY A 90 4.61 43.16 12.90
N ARG A 91 3.93 43.07 14.05
CA ARG A 91 3.67 41.79 14.73
C ARG A 91 2.81 40.85 13.88
N LEU A 92 1.74 41.38 13.28
CA LEU A 92 0.83 40.58 12.43
C LEU A 92 1.50 40.13 11.14
N ALA A 93 2.38 40.95 10.56
CA ALA A 93 3.20 40.57 9.42
C ALA A 93 4.14 39.40 9.77
N ALA A 94 4.83 39.47 10.92
CA ALA A 94 5.67 38.37 11.37
C ALA A 94 4.87 37.08 11.65
N GLU A 95 3.67 37.19 12.20
CA GLU A 95 2.76 36.05 12.41
C GLU A 95 2.32 35.41 11.09
N ILE A 96 1.94 36.23 10.10
CA ILE A 96 1.54 35.76 8.76
C ILE A 96 2.71 35.06 8.07
N GLU A 97 3.92 35.62 8.11
CA GLU A 97 5.10 34.99 7.51
C GLU A 97 5.44 33.64 8.17
N SER A 98 5.34 33.57 9.50
CA SER A 98 5.48 32.30 10.23
C SER A 98 4.42 31.28 9.81
N ALA A 99 3.16 31.69 9.69
CA ALA A 99 2.06 30.82 9.25
C ALA A 99 2.23 30.36 7.79
N ARG A 100 2.74 31.23 6.90
CA ARG A 100 3.07 30.88 5.51
C ARG A 100 4.16 29.82 5.45
N LEU A 101 5.24 30.01 6.23
CA LEU A 101 6.33 29.03 6.31
C LEU A 101 5.83 27.68 6.82
N ALA A 102 5.03 27.67 7.89
CA ALA A 102 4.46 26.44 8.44
C ALA A 102 3.54 25.72 7.43
N ARG A 103 2.74 26.47 6.66
CA ARG A 103 1.91 25.92 5.59
C ARG A 103 2.75 25.32 4.47
N GLU A 104 3.83 25.98 4.06
CA GLU A 104 4.71 25.45 3.02
C GLU A 104 5.43 24.19 3.47
N GLN A 105 5.90 24.14 4.73
CA GLN A 105 6.47 22.92 5.32
C GLN A 105 5.44 21.77 5.34
N ALA A 106 4.19 22.06 5.73
CA ALA A 106 3.12 21.07 5.72
C ALA A 106 2.80 20.59 4.30
N ARG A 107 2.88 21.47 3.30
CA ARG A 107 2.71 21.13 1.89
C ARG A 107 3.81 20.19 1.41
N VAL A 108 5.08 20.52 1.66
CA VAL A 108 6.22 19.67 1.32
C VAL A 108 6.09 18.30 1.97
N ALA A 109 5.72 18.24 3.25
CA ALA A 109 5.48 16.97 3.95
C ALA A 109 4.33 16.16 3.33
N HIS A 110 3.25 16.82 2.91
CA HIS A 110 2.15 16.19 2.19
C HIS A 110 2.59 15.61 0.84
N GLU A 111 3.35 16.36 0.05
CA GLU A 111 3.88 15.90 -1.25
C GLU A 111 4.87 14.74 -1.09
N GLN A 112 5.70 14.75 -0.05
CA GLN A 112 6.57 13.62 0.29
C GLN A 112 5.77 12.37 0.70
N ALA A 113 4.74 12.53 1.55
CA ALA A 113 3.88 11.42 1.95
C ALA A 113 3.10 10.85 0.75
N GLN A 114 2.64 11.69 -0.17
CA GLN A 114 1.97 11.24 -1.40
C GLN A 114 2.92 10.43 -2.30
N ARG A 115 4.18 10.85 -2.45
CA ARG A 115 5.20 10.10 -3.18
C ARG A 115 5.46 8.73 -2.53
N ALA A 116 5.65 8.69 -1.22
CA ALA A 116 5.85 7.44 -0.48
C ALA A 116 4.66 6.46 -0.63
N VAL A 117 3.42 6.96 -0.64
CA VAL A 117 2.23 6.14 -0.92
C VAL A 117 2.26 5.58 -2.34
N ASN A 118 2.61 6.39 -3.34
CA ASN A 118 2.69 5.94 -4.72
C ASN A 118 3.76 4.84 -4.89
N GLU A 119 4.93 5.02 -4.28
CA GLU A 119 6.00 4.01 -4.27
C GLU A 119 5.54 2.71 -3.57
N ALA A 120 4.91 2.82 -2.40
CA ALA A 120 4.37 1.67 -1.68
C ALA A 120 3.28 0.92 -2.48
N ARG A 121 2.44 1.65 -3.23
CA ARG A 121 1.43 1.05 -4.13
C ARG A 121 2.09 0.26 -5.26
N THR A 122 3.13 0.81 -5.89
CA THR A 122 3.88 0.11 -6.93
C THR A 122 4.50 -1.18 -6.38
N ILE A 123 5.16 -1.11 -5.22
CA ILE A 123 5.74 -2.29 -4.57
C ILE A 123 4.66 -3.32 -4.25
N TRP A 124 3.53 -2.90 -3.67
CA TRP A 124 2.43 -3.82 -3.36
C TRP A 124 1.88 -4.48 -4.63
N ALA A 125 1.67 -3.73 -5.71
CA ALA A 125 1.20 -4.27 -6.98
C ALA A 125 2.17 -5.32 -7.56
N GLU A 126 3.49 -5.06 -7.55
CA GLU A 126 4.50 -6.02 -7.98
C GLU A 126 4.49 -7.30 -7.12
N ARG A 127 4.35 -7.16 -5.79
CA ARG A 127 4.30 -8.29 -4.88
C ARG A 127 3.02 -9.09 -5.04
N SER A 128 1.89 -8.44 -5.27
CA SER A 128 0.60 -9.08 -5.52
C SER A 128 0.60 -9.85 -6.83
N ALA A 129 1.11 -9.26 -7.92
CA ALA A 129 1.29 -9.96 -9.19
C ALA A 129 2.21 -11.19 -9.06
N ALA A 130 3.30 -11.08 -8.28
CA ALA A 130 4.14 -12.23 -8.00
C ALA A 130 3.41 -13.30 -7.17
N SER A 131 2.63 -12.91 -6.17
CA SER A 131 1.79 -13.79 -5.36
C SER A 131 0.82 -14.60 -6.23
N GLN A 132 0.08 -13.90 -7.10
CA GLN A 132 -0.85 -14.50 -8.05
C GLN A 132 -0.15 -15.50 -8.99
N LYS A 133 1.00 -15.13 -9.58
CA LYS A 133 1.76 -16.04 -10.45
C LYS A 133 2.18 -17.33 -9.72
N TRP A 134 2.54 -17.24 -8.44
CA TRP A 134 2.91 -18.43 -7.66
C TRP A 134 1.72 -19.29 -7.27
N GLN A 135 0.53 -18.69 -7.12
CA GLN A 135 -0.71 -19.43 -6.96
C GLN A 135 -1.07 -20.22 -8.23
N GLU A 136 -0.88 -19.62 -9.41
CA GLU A 136 -1.06 -20.30 -10.70
C GLU A 136 -0.09 -21.48 -10.85
N ILE A 137 1.21 -21.28 -10.57
CA ILE A 137 2.22 -22.34 -10.62
C ILE A 137 1.90 -23.48 -9.66
N GLU A 138 1.49 -23.19 -8.41
CA GLU A 138 1.10 -24.24 -7.46
C GLU A 138 -0.09 -25.06 -8.00
N GLY A 139 -1.09 -24.40 -8.59
CA GLY A 139 -2.22 -25.07 -9.22
C GLY A 139 -1.81 -25.95 -10.41
N ASP A 140 -0.85 -25.50 -11.23
CA ASP A 140 -0.29 -26.30 -12.33
C ASP A 140 0.46 -27.54 -11.82
N VAL A 141 1.30 -27.39 -10.79
CA VAL A 141 2.02 -28.50 -10.15
C VAL A 141 1.03 -29.49 -9.55
N GLN A 142 -0.04 -29.03 -8.91
CA GLN A 142 -1.08 -29.89 -8.36
C GLN A 142 -1.80 -30.69 -9.46
N ARG A 143 -2.21 -30.02 -10.55
CA ARG A 143 -2.86 -30.68 -11.70
C ARG A 143 -1.97 -31.73 -12.36
N THR A 144 -0.72 -31.39 -12.62
CA THR A 144 0.25 -32.30 -13.26
C THR A 144 0.60 -33.49 -12.36
N THR A 145 0.68 -33.28 -11.04
CA THR A 145 0.90 -34.37 -10.07
C THR A 145 -0.30 -35.31 -10.03
N ALA A 146 -1.53 -34.77 -9.99
CA ALA A 146 -2.75 -35.59 -10.01
C ALA A 146 -2.85 -36.43 -11.29
N ALA A 147 -2.63 -35.84 -12.46
CA ALA A 147 -2.65 -36.56 -13.74
C ALA A 147 -1.60 -37.69 -13.80
N ARG A 148 -0.40 -37.47 -13.23
CA ARG A 148 0.63 -38.52 -13.13
C ARG A 148 0.21 -39.66 -12.21
N SER A 149 -0.45 -39.35 -11.10
CA SER A 149 -0.97 -40.37 -10.17
C SER A 149 -2.12 -41.16 -10.79
N GLU A 150 -3.01 -40.52 -11.54
CA GLU A 150 -4.09 -41.20 -12.28
C GLU A 150 -3.52 -42.15 -13.32
N PHE A 151 -2.55 -41.70 -14.13
CA PHE A 151 -1.90 -42.54 -15.13
C PHE A 151 -1.14 -43.73 -14.51
N ALA A 152 -0.49 -43.52 -13.35
CA ALA A 152 0.15 -44.62 -12.63
C ALA A 152 -0.86 -45.64 -12.11
N ALA A 153 -2.00 -45.19 -11.56
CA ALA A 153 -3.06 -46.08 -11.09
C ALA A 153 -3.73 -46.86 -12.24
N GLU A 154 -3.84 -46.26 -13.43
CA GLU A 154 -4.31 -46.94 -14.64
C GLU A 154 -3.35 -48.06 -15.07
N ILE A 155 -2.04 -47.80 -15.09
CA ILE A 155 -1.02 -48.83 -15.39
C ILE A 155 -1.06 -49.95 -14.35
N ASP A 156 -1.08 -49.62 -13.06
CA ASP A 156 -1.10 -50.62 -11.99
C ASP A 156 -2.36 -51.50 -12.07
N ALA A 157 -3.51 -50.92 -12.42
CA ALA A 157 -4.75 -51.67 -12.65
C ALA A 157 -4.66 -52.61 -13.87
N ASP A 158 -4.06 -52.15 -14.98
CA ASP A 158 -3.83 -52.97 -16.17
C ASP A 158 -2.87 -54.14 -15.89
N ASP A 159 -1.79 -53.90 -15.14
CA ASP A 159 -0.84 -54.93 -14.71
C ASP A 159 -1.51 -55.97 -13.80
N GLU A 160 -2.36 -55.54 -12.86
CA GLU A 160 -3.16 -56.46 -12.03
C GLU A 160 -4.10 -57.34 -12.87
N VAL A 161 -4.75 -56.78 -13.90
CA VAL A 161 -5.62 -57.53 -14.80
C VAL A 161 -4.82 -58.58 -15.57
N LEU A 162 -3.65 -58.23 -16.11
CA LEU A 162 -2.78 -59.15 -16.85
C LEU A 162 -2.33 -60.33 -15.99
N LEU A 163 -1.94 -60.07 -14.74
CA LEU A 163 -1.52 -61.11 -13.78
C LEU A 163 -2.66 -62.08 -13.44
N ARG A 164 -3.90 -61.60 -13.30
CA ARG A 164 -5.06 -62.46 -13.06
C ARG A 164 -5.37 -63.37 -14.26
N TYR A 165 -5.28 -62.85 -15.48
CA TYR A 165 -5.48 -63.66 -16.69
C TYR A 165 -4.40 -64.74 -16.88
N GLN A 166 -3.13 -64.43 -16.62
CA GLN A 166 -2.04 -65.43 -16.66
C GLN A 166 -2.16 -66.48 -15.55
N GLY A 167 -2.57 -66.08 -14.34
CA GLY A 167 -2.85 -66.99 -13.23
C GLY A 167 -4.00 -67.97 -13.54
N GLY A 168 -5.09 -67.47 -14.13
CA GLY A 168 -6.23 -68.31 -14.55
C GLY A 168 -5.89 -69.27 -15.70
N SER A 169 -5.03 -68.85 -16.64
CA SER A 169 -4.58 -69.71 -17.76
C SER A 169 -3.67 -70.85 -17.28
N ARG A 170 -2.93 -70.65 -16.19
CA ARG A 170 -2.06 -71.68 -15.59
C ARG A 170 -2.82 -72.69 -14.74
N SER A 171 -4.02 -72.36 -14.27
CA SER A 171 -4.92 -73.29 -13.56
C SER A 171 -5.76 -74.15 -14.51
N GLN A 172 -5.81 -73.85 -15.81
CA GLN A 172 -6.52 -74.64 -16.82
C GLN A 172 -5.67 -75.75 -17.48
N THR A 173 -4.38 -75.85 -17.18
CA THR A 173 -3.48 -76.87 -17.77
C THR A 173 -3.11 -78.03 -16.83
N VAL A 174 -3.77 -78.16 -15.68
CA VAL A 174 -3.53 -79.24 -14.69
C VAL A 174 -4.72 -80.21 -14.56
N ASP A 175 -5.64 -80.23 -15.51
CA ASP A 175 -6.72 -81.24 -15.55
C ASP A 175 -6.82 -81.84 -16.96
N GLY A 176 -5.99 -82.84 -17.23
CA GLY A 176 -5.95 -83.49 -18.54
C GLY A 176 -4.75 -84.38 -18.77
N SER A 177 -4.60 -85.46 -17.98
CA SER A 177 -4.11 -86.77 -18.46
C SER A 177 -4.31 -87.81 -17.36
N ASN A 178 -5.16 -88.80 -17.67
CA ASN A 178 -5.22 -90.11 -17.04
C ASN A 178 -3.90 -90.87 -17.23
#